data_AF-A0A2U0A1C6-F1
#
_entry.id   AF-A0A2U0A1C6-F1
#
_cell.length_a   1.000
_cell.length_b   1.000
_cell.length_c   1.000
_cell.angle_alpha   90.00
_cell.angle_beta   90.00
_cell.angle_gamma   90.00
#
_symmetry.space_group_name_H-M   'P 1'
#
loop_
_entity.id
_entity.type
_entity.pdbx_description
1 polymer ?
#
loop_
_entity_poly.entity_id
_entity_poly.type
_entity_poly.pdbx_seq_one_letter_code
_entity_poly.pdbx_strand_id
1 'polypeptide(L)'
;MGESLHDLVKNRDIHFVELHPDPNQAATAAMLLADVEGILEATPHSETHLRVSYQLMKVSLEQIETGLTSMGLHIDNRLLYRLKRALYHYTEETERVNLGCTRDDSKCTRMIFADRYQRMNHKLRDQRPEHWRKYL
;
A
#
# COMPACT_ATOMS: atom_id res chain seq x y z
N MET A 1 11.81 26.63 13.34
CA MET A 1 10.39 26.28 13.61
C MET A 1 10.26 24.78 13.41
N GLY A 2 10.05 24.02 14.49
CA GLY A 2 9.84 22.58 14.39
C GLY A 2 8.38 22.31 14.05
N GLU A 3 8.11 21.96 12.79
CA GLU A 3 6.82 21.38 12.44
C GLU A 3 6.69 20.05 13.20
N SER A 4 5.63 19.93 13.98
CA SER A 4 5.38 18.76 14.80
C SER A 4 5.25 17.55 13.87
N LEU A 5 6.11 16.54 14.04
CA LEU A 5 6.07 15.26 13.32
C LEU A 5 4.67 14.60 13.37
N HIS A 6 3.80 15.03 14.29
CA HIS A 6 2.42 14.58 14.41
C HIS A 6 1.50 15.04 13.26
N ASP A 7 1.73 16.18 12.62
CA ASP A 7 0.84 16.70 11.55
C ASP A 7 0.93 15.87 10.26
N LEU A 8 2.01 15.09 10.13
CA LEU A 8 2.30 14.22 9.00
C LEU A 8 1.77 12.80 9.19
N VAL A 9 1.25 12.46 10.37
CA VAL A 9 0.63 11.15 10.61
C VAL A 9 -0.81 11.18 10.12
N LYS A 10 -1.13 10.32 9.16
CA LYS A 10 -2.48 10.17 8.61
C LYS A 10 -3.10 8.88 9.09
N ASN A 11 -4.37 8.96 9.46
CA ASN A 11 -5.20 7.84 9.85
C ASN A 11 -6.31 7.67 8.81
N ARG A 12 -6.40 6.49 8.20
CA ARG A 12 -7.33 6.20 7.10
C ARG A 12 -7.99 4.84 7.27
N ASP A 13 -9.24 4.76 6.84
CA ASP A 13 -10.00 3.51 6.77
C ASP A 13 -9.97 2.97 5.35
N ILE A 14 -9.48 1.74 5.20
CA ILE A 14 -9.49 0.96 3.94
C ILE A 14 -10.59 -0.09 4.06
N HIS A 15 -11.48 -0.10 3.07
CA HIS A 15 -12.59 -1.06 2.99
C HIS A 15 -12.32 -2.01 1.83
N PHE A 16 -12.51 -3.31 2.05
CA PHE A 16 -12.32 -4.37 1.08
C PHE A 16 -13.67 -4.90 0.58
N VAL A 17 -13.66 -5.53 -0.59
CA VAL A 17 -14.83 -6.17 -1.19
C VAL A 17 -15.23 -7.38 -0.37
N GLU A 18 -16.51 -7.51 0.00
CA GLU A 18 -17.03 -8.65 0.77
C GLU A 18 -16.90 -9.99 0.03
N LEU A 19 -17.10 -9.98 -1.30
CA LEU A 19 -17.02 -11.18 -2.13
C LEU A 19 -15.58 -11.41 -2.63
N HIS A 20 -14.77 -12.10 -1.83
CA HIS A 20 -13.37 -12.37 -2.12
C HIS A 20 -12.97 -13.79 -1.66
N PRO A 21 -12.04 -14.49 -2.34
CA PRO A 21 -11.57 -15.83 -1.93
C PRO A 21 -10.95 -15.86 -0.53
N ASP A 22 -10.28 -14.78 -0.12
CA ASP A 22 -9.87 -14.57 1.27
C ASP A 22 -11.01 -13.87 2.03
N PRO A 23 -11.64 -14.52 3.02
CA PRO A 23 -12.70 -13.90 3.82
C PRO A 23 -12.14 -12.83 4.76
N ASN A 24 -10.86 -12.89 5.15
CA ASN A 24 -10.26 -12.03 6.16
C ASN A 24 -9.25 -11.03 5.56
N GLN A 25 -9.62 -10.39 4.45
CA GLN A 25 -8.73 -9.48 3.72
C GLN A 25 -8.12 -8.39 4.60
N ALA A 26 -8.85 -7.86 5.58
CA ALA A 26 -8.32 -6.83 6.47
C ALA A 26 -7.17 -7.35 7.36
N ALA A 27 -7.27 -8.58 7.86
CA ALA A 27 -6.21 -9.20 8.66
C ALA A 27 -4.99 -9.52 7.79
N THR A 28 -5.22 -10.06 6.59
CA THR A 28 -4.17 -10.30 5.59
C THR A 28 -3.47 -9.00 5.22
N ALA A 29 -4.22 -7.92 4.99
CA ALA A 29 -3.68 -6.60 4.72
C ALA A 29 -2.84 -6.08 5.89
N ALA A 30 -3.32 -6.16 7.13
CA ALA A 30 -2.55 -5.76 8.31
C ALA A 30 -1.19 -6.49 8.38
N MET A 31 -1.17 -7.79 8.11
CA MET A 31 0.07 -8.58 8.05
C MET A 31 1.00 -8.14 6.91
N LEU A 32 0.46 -7.81 5.74
CA LEU A 32 1.26 -7.33 4.61
C LEU A 32 1.89 -5.96 4.89
N LEU A 33 1.18 -5.11 5.63
CA LEU A 33 1.60 -3.74 5.95
C LEU A 33 2.54 -3.64 7.15
N ALA A 34 2.65 -4.67 7.99
CA ALA A 34 3.48 -4.65 9.20
C ALA A 34 4.96 -4.34 8.95
N ASP A 35 5.49 -4.75 7.79
CA ASP A 35 6.91 -4.56 7.41
C ASP A 35 7.14 -3.40 6.43
N VAL A 36 6.11 -2.60 6.13
CA VAL A 36 6.23 -1.50 5.17
C VAL A 36 6.76 -0.26 5.87
N GLU A 37 7.87 0.28 5.34
CA GLU A 37 8.45 1.50 5.87
C GLU A 37 7.45 2.67 5.78
N GLY A 38 7.24 3.36 6.91
CA GLY A 38 6.33 4.50 7.00
C GLY A 38 4.95 4.16 7.54
N ILE A 39 4.60 2.88 7.67
CA ILE A 39 3.40 2.46 8.38
C ILE A 39 3.70 2.41 9.88
N LEU A 40 2.83 3.03 10.67
CA LEU A 40 2.94 3.09 12.12
C LEU A 40 2.06 2.03 12.77
N GLU A 41 0.84 1.85 12.25
CA GLU A 41 -0.12 0.91 12.77
C GLU A 41 -1.07 0.47 11.66
N ALA A 42 -1.45 -0.81 11.65
CA ALA A 42 -2.47 -1.37 10.77
C ALA A 42 -3.37 -2.29 11.60
N THR A 43 -4.56 -1.84 11.94
CA THR A 43 -5.50 -2.54 12.83
C THR A 43 -6.75 -2.97 12.08
N PRO A 44 -7.01 -4.29 11.96
CA PRO A 44 -8.26 -4.77 11.38
C PRO A 44 -9.41 -4.54 12.37
N HIS A 45 -10.45 -3.84 11.94
CA HIS A 45 -11.67 -3.61 12.72
C HIS A 45 -12.76 -4.65 12.41
N SER A 46 -12.79 -5.15 11.17
CA SER A 46 -13.64 -6.26 10.74
C SER A 46 -12.91 -7.07 9.66
N GLU A 47 -13.54 -8.11 9.14
CA GLU A 47 -12.99 -8.94 8.06
C GLU A 47 -12.66 -8.14 6.78
N THR A 48 -13.41 -7.06 6.53
CA THR A 48 -13.31 -6.20 5.34
C THR A 48 -12.95 -4.75 5.66
N HIS A 49 -12.67 -4.40 6.90
CA HIS A 49 -12.34 -3.03 7.30
C HIS A 49 -11.01 -2.99 8.06
N LEU A 50 -10.05 -2.27 7.48
CA LEU A 50 -8.74 -2.00 8.06
C LEU A 50 -8.59 -0.52 8.36
N ARG A 51 -8.06 -0.19 9.54
CA ARG A 51 -7.55 1.15 9.83
C ARG A 51 -6.04 1.16 9.73
N VAL A 52 -5.50 2.16 9.05
CA VAL A 52 -4.05 2.32 8.86
C VAL A 52 -3.63 3.71 9.31
N SER A 53 -2.55 3.75 10.08
CA SER A 53 -1.87 4.94 10.55
C SER A 53 -0.48 4.96 9.91
N TYR A 54 -0.12 6.02 9.20
CA TYR A 54 1.15 6.08 8.47
C TYR A 54 1.70 7.51 8.40
N GLN A 55 3.00 7.62 8.15
CA GLN A 55 3.69 8.89 7.94
C GLN A 55 3.61 9.29 6.46
N LEU A 56 2.89 10.38 6.19
CA LEU A 56 2.61 10.87 4.83
C LEU A 56 3.88 11.07 4.00
N MET A 57 4.98 11.50 4.61
CA MET A 57 6.24 11.73 3.89
C MET A 57 6.90 10.44 3.39
N LYS A 58 6.72 9.33 4.13
CA LYS A 58 7.32 8.03 3.78
C LYS A 58 6.45 7.24 2.82
N VAL A 59 5.13 7.23 3.06
CA VAL A 59 4.16 6.46 2.28
C VAL A 59 2.83 7.21 2.16
N SER A 60 2.20 7.19 0.99
CA SER A 60 0.87 7.77 0.77
C SER A 60 -0.24 6.71 0.77
N LEU A 61 -1.50 7.12 0.93
CA LEU A 61 -2.64 6.19 0.84
C LEU A 61 -2.64 5.45 -0.50
N GLU A 62 -2.39 6.17 -1.60
CA GLU A 62 -2.39 5.59 -2.95
C GLU A 62 -1.35 4.48 -3.12
N GLN A 63 -0.17 4.67 -2.52
CA GLN A 63 0.90 3.66 -2.54
C GLN A 63 0.54 2.42 -1.73
N ILE A 64 -0.10 2.60 -0.56
CA ILE A 64 -0.59 1.51 0.28
C ILE A 64 -1.64 0.70 -0.50
N GLU A 65 -2.63 1.38 -1.08
CA GLU A 65 -3.73 0.74 -1.82
C GLU A 65 -3.24 0.01 -3.08
N THR A 66 -2.31 0.61 -3.81
CA THR A 66 -1.68 -0.01 -4.98
C THR A 66 -0.88 -1.25 -4.58
N GLY A 67 -0.15 -1.18 -3.47
CA GLY A 67 0.59 -2.31 -2.92
C GLY A 67 -0.32 -3.48 -2.51
N LEU A 68 -1.42 -3.17 -1.80
CA LEU A 68 -2.43 -4.17 -1.41
C LEU A 68 -3.10 -4.82 -2.63
N THR A 69 -3.47 -4.02 -3.63
CA THR A 69 -4.08 -4.50 -4.87
C THR A 69 -3.12 -5.39 -5.66
N SER A 70 -1.83 -5.06 -5.67
CA SER A 70 -0.79 -5.87 -6.33
C SER A 70 -0.57 -7.23 -5.67
N MET A 71 -0.92 -7.37 -4.38
CA MET A 71 -0.85 -8.63 -3.63
C MET A 71 -2.13 -9.47 -3.78
N GLY A 72 -3.09 -9.02 -4.60
CA GLY A 72 -4.33 -9.74 -4.88
C GLY A 72 -5.49 -9.44 -3.94
N LEU A 73 -5.39 -8.41 -3.08
CA LEU A 73 -6.51 -7.94 -2.27
C LEU A 73 -7.37 -6.96 -3.07
N HIS A 74 -8.67 -6.90 -2.78
CA HIS A 74 -9.61 -6.08 -3.53
C HIS A 74 -10.25 -5.01 -2.65
N ILE A 75 -9.92 -3.75 -2.93
CA ILE A 75 -10.49 -2.58 -2.25
C ILE A 75 -11.89 -2.29 -2.79
N ASP A 76 -12.83 -1.96 -1.90
CA ASP A 76 -14.21 -1.67 -2.25
C ASP A 76 -14.31 -0.43 -3.16
N ASN A 77 -14.96 -0.57 -4.32
CA ASN A 77 -15.11 0.49 -5.31
C ASN A 77 -16.50 1.12 -5.37
N ARG A 78 -17.35 0.93 -4.34
CA ARG A 78 -18.59 1.67 -4.17
C ARG A 78 -18.35 3.18 -4.21
N LEU A 79 -19.31 3.92 -4.76
CA LEU A 79 -19.18 5.34 -5.08
C LEU A 79 -18.68 6.18 -3.90
N LEU A 80 -19.24 5.96 -2.71
CA LEU A 80 -18.88 6.71 -1.50
C LEU A 80 -17.40 6.51 -1.13
N TYR A 81 -16.92 5.25 -1.10
CA TYR A 81 -15.53 4.95 -0.79
C TYR A 81 -14.59 5.50 -1.86
N ARG A 82 -14.98 5.40 -3.12
CA ARG A 82 -14.20 5.93 -4.23
C ARG A 82 -14.04 7.45 -4.16
N LEU A 83 -15.10 8.17 -3.79
CA LEU A 83 -15.05 9.63 -3.60
C LEU A 83 -14.19 10.00 -2.38
N LYS A 84 -14.37 9.31 -1.25
CA LYS A 84 -13.58 9.50 -0.03
C LYS A 84 -12.08 9.31 -0.30
N ARG A 85 -11.72 8.25 -1.03
CA ARG A 85 -10.34 7.99 -1.47
C ARG A 85 -9.80 9.08 -2.38
N ALA A 86 -10.56 9.47 -3.40
CA ALA A 86 -10.13 10.53 -4.33
C ALA A 86 -9.82 11.85 -3.59
N LEU A 87 -10.64 12.20 -2.59
CA LEU A 87 -10.39 13.36 -1.73
C LEU A 87 -9.09 13.20 -0.94
N TYR A 88 -8.89 12.04 -0.30
CA TYR A 88 -7.65 11.77 0.45
C TYR A 88 -6.41 11.85 -0.43
N HIS A 89 -6.40 11.19 -1.58
CA HIS A 89 -5.28 11.25 -2.52
C HIS A 89 -4.96 12.69 -2.93
N TYR A 90 -5.98 13.48 -3.26
CA TYR A 90 -5.77 14.88 -3.65
C TYR A 90 -5.18 15.72 -2.51
N THR A 91 -5.74 15.60 -1.29
CA THR A 91 -5.23 16.34 -0.13
C THR A 91 -3.81 15.94 0.23
N GLU A 92 -3.51 14.64 0.21
CA GLU A 92 -2.21 14.10 0.57
C GLU A 92 -1.14 14.48 -0.45
N GLU A 93 -1.46 14.44 -1.74
CA GLU A 93 -0.55 14.90 -2.80
C GLU A 93 -0.27 16.41 -2.66
N THR A 94 -1.31 17.22 -2.42
CA THR A 94 -1.16 18.67 -2.24
C THR A 94 -0.28 18.99 -1.03
N GLU A 95 -0.50 18.30 0.10
CA GLU A 95 0.31 18.45 1.30
C GLU A 95 1.78 18.06 1.05
N ARG A 96 2.03 16.93 0.38
CA ARG A 96 3.40 16.48 0.05
C ARG A 96 4.13 17.49 -0.82
N VAL A 97 3.47 18.03 -1.83
CA VAL A 97 4.04 19.06 -2.71
C VAL A 97 4.36 20.33 -1.93
N ASN A 98 3.46 20.77 -1.03
CA ASN A 98 3.69 21.96 -0.20
C ASN A 98 4.87 21.78 0.77
N LEU A 99 5.13 20.56 1.24
CA LEU A 99 6.28 20.21 2.08
C LEU A 99 7.58 20.03 1.29
N GLY A 100 7.57 20.34 -0.01
CA GLY A 100 8.74 20.25 -0.88
C GLY A 100 9.08 18.84 -1.35
N CYS A 101 8.21 17.85 -1.12
CA CYS A 101 8.39 16.51 -1.65
C CYS A 101 7.80 16.45 -3.07
N THR A 102 8.67 16.35 -4.07
CA THR A 102 8.24 16.21 -5.46
C THR A 102 7.97 14.74 -5.81
N ARG A 103 7.07 14.52 -6.75
CA ARG A 103 6.62 13.20 -7.22
C ARG A 103 7.75 12.28 -7.72
N ASP A 104 8.92 12.85 -8.01
CA ASP A 104 10.11 12.14 -8.51
C ASP A 104 11.00 11.57 -7.40
N ASP A 105 10.74 11.88 -6.12
CA ASP A 105 11.36 11.23 -4.96
C ASP A 105 10.80 9.82 -4.70
N SER A 106 10.24 9.22 -5.75
CA SER A 106 9.56 7.92 -5.85
C SER A 106 10.52 6.72 -5.71
N LYS A 107 11.62 6.87 -4.97
CA LYS A 107 12.46 5.74 -4.57
C LYS A 107 11.75 4.82 -3.57
N CYS A 108 10.74 5.28 -2.84
CA CYS A 108 10.17 4.51 -1.73
C CYS A 108 9.35 3.28 -2.17
N THR A 109 8.32 3.41 -3.02
CA THR A 109 7.37 2.29 -3.16
C THR A 109 7.94 1.09 -3.92
N ARG A 110 8.63 1.31 -5.04
CA ARG A 110 9.21 0.21 -5.82
C ARG A 110 10.37 -0.47 -5.08
N MET A 111 11.22 0.27 -4.34
CA MET A 111 12.30 -0.36 -3.56
C MET A 111 11.78 -1.11 -2.33
N ILE A 112 10.82 -0.57 -1.57
CA ILE A 112 10.27 -1.23 -0.38
C ILE A 112 9.64 -2.59 -0.77
N PHE A 113 8.92 -2.66 -1.89
CA PHE A 113 8.31 -3.92 -2.35
C PHE A 113 9.25 -4.82 -3.17
N ALA A 114 10.21 -4.25 -3.91
CA ALA A 114 11.25 -5.04 -4.60
C ALA A 114 12.16 -5.75 -3.59
N ASP A 115 12.49 -5.11 -2.47
CA ASP A 115 13.29 -5.71 -1.41
C ASP A 115 12.54 -6.88 -0.73
N ARG A 116 11.23 -6.74 -0.50
CA ARG A 116 10.37 -7.86 -0.06
C ARG A 116 10.33 -9.00 -1.09
N TYR A 117 10.20 -8.67 -2.37
CA TYR A 117 10.23 -9.67 -3.45
C TYR A 117 11.58 -10.40 -3.50
N GLN A 118 12.70 -9.67 -3.38
CA GLN A 118 14.05 -10.24 -3.35
C GLN A 118 14.31 -11.12 -2.13
N ARG A 119 13.73 -10.80 -0.97
CA ARG A 119 13.88 -11.56 0.27
C ARG A 119 12.96 -12.79 0.38
N MET A 120 11.91 -12.87 -0.44
CA MET A 120 11.12 -14.10 -0.58
C MET A 120 11.95 -15.17 -1.33
N ASN A 121 12.33 -16.24 -0.63
CA ASN A 121 13.00 -17.41 -1.24
C ASN A 121 12.13 -17.99 -2.37
N HIS A 122 12.42 -17.58 -3.62
CA HIS A 122 11.68 -18.01 -4.80
C HIS A 122 11.92 -19.49 -5.11
N LYS A 123 11.13 -20.38 -4.50
CA LYS A 123 10.95 -21.76 -4.98
C LYS A 123 10.19 -21.83 -6.32
N LEU A 124 9.68 -20.71 -6.82
CA LEU A 124 8.99 -20.54 -8.10
C LEU A 124 9.78 -19.66 -9.10
N ARG A 125 11.10 -19.52 -8.93
CA ARG A 125 11.95 -18.97 -9.98
C ARG A 125 11.94 -19.98 -11.13
N ASP A 126 11.41 -19.58 -12.28
CA ASP A 126 11.32 -20.41 -13.48
C ASP A 126 12.69 -21.04 -13.79
N GLN A 127 12.81 -22.35 -13.53
CA GLN A 127 14.04 -23.13 -13.73
C GLN A 127 14.31 -23.41 -15.22
N ARG A 128 13.53 -22.84 -16.14
CA ARG A 128 13.71 -23.11 -17.56
C ARG A 128 15.08 -22.63 -18.04
N PRO A 129 15.90 -23.55 -18.58
CA PRO A 129 17.19 -23.19 -19.13
C PRO A 129 17.02 -22.35 -20.39
N GLU A 130 17.96 -21.42 -20.63
CA GLU A 130 17.80 -20.33 -21.61
C GLU A 130 17.47 -20.79 -23.04
N HIS A 131 17.93 -21.98 -23.43
CA HIS A 131 17.77 -22.51 -24.77
C HIS A 131 16.31 -22.84 -25.13
N TRP A 132 15.40 -22.96 -24.15
CA TRP A 132 13.98 -23.23 -24.40
C TRP A 132 13.12 -21.96 -24.53
N ARG A 133 13.69 -20.76 -24.31
CA ARG A 133 12.94 -19.49 -24.41
C ARG A 133 12.81 -18.95 -25.84
N LYS A 134 13.55 -19.49 -26.81
CA LYS A 134 13.64 -18.96 -28.19
C LYS A 134 12.65 -19.59 -29.19
N TYR A 135 11.78 -20.49 -28.75
CA TYR A 135 10.92 -21.29 -29.64
C TYR A 135 9.41 -21.06 -29.42
N LEU A 136 9.03 -19.93 -28.82
CA LEU A 136 7.64 -19.49 -28.68
C LEU A 136 7.43 -18.16 -29.39
#